data_AF-A0A4Y4DUE1-F1
#
_entry.id   AF-A0A4Y4DUE1-F1
#
_cell.length_a   1.000
_cell.length_b   1.000
_cell.length_c   1.000
_cell.angle_alpha   90.00
_cell.angle_beta   90.00
_cell.angle_gamma   90.00
#
_symmetry.space_group_name_H-M   'P 1'
#
loop_
_entity.id
_entity.type
_entity.pdbx_description
1 polymer ?
#
loop_
_entity_poly.entity_id
_entity_poly.type
_entity_poly.pdbx_seq_one_letter_code
_entity_poly.pdbx_strand_id
1 'polypeptide(L)'
;MTPAGSDDPRWDELVENFRTLDQDAPREPSAQEREQQLRKLFNTGPGALPGPRDYQPQDDQEDGGEQFIPEEPPALGSGNPLVNLAWTAAVGGPVGLLLCVILFRSAPTFVYIGLAIAAVLGTAYLLLRLPTERDPGDDGARV
;
A
#
# COMPACT_ATOMS: atom_id res chain seq x y z
N MET A 1 -28.95 23.96 -18.29
CA MET A 1 -28.14 23.65 -19.48
C MET A 1 -28.60 22.27 -19.94
N THR A 2 -29.58 22.20 -20.82
CA THR A 2 -30.10 20.93 -21.37
C THR A 2 -29.08 20.35 -22.34
N PRO A 3 -28.90 19.01 -22.40
CA PRO A 3 -28.03 18.42 -23.41
C PRO A 3 -28.62 18.74 -24.78
N ALA A 4 -27.81 19.28 -25.68
CA ALA A 4 -28.20 19.48 -27.07
C ALA A 4 -28.67 18.11 -27.61
N GLY A 5 -29.89 18.09 -28.16
CA GLY A 5 -30.46 16.89 -28.75
C GLY A 5 -29.55 16.36 -29.86
N SER A 6 -29.72 15.09 -30.15
CA SER A 6 -29.11 14.29 -31.23
C SER A 6 -29.25 14.86 -32.66
N ASP A 7 -29.68 16.11 -32.84
CA ASP A 7 -29.98 16.79 -34.10
C ASP A 7 -29.19 18.11 -34.27
N ASP A 8 -28.03 18.27 -33.63
CA ASP A 8 -27.19 19.47 -33.82
C ASP A 8 -26.26 19.28 -35.03
N PRO A 9 -26.44 20.04 -36.12
CA PRO A 9 -25.59 19.93 -37.31
C PRO A 9 -24.11 20.21 -37.01
N ARG A 10 -23.80 20.93 -35.91
CA ARG A 10 -22.43 21.18 -35.46
C ARG A 10 -21.80 19.95 -34.79
N TRP A 11 -22.59 19.12 -34.10
CA TRP A 11 -22.09 17.85 -33.56
C TRP A 11 -21.78 16.87 -34.70
N ASP A 12 -22.62 16.82 -35.73
CA ASP A 12 -22.37 15.99 -36.92
C ASP A 12 -21.09 16.41 -37.65
N GLU A 13 -20.85 17.72 -37.81
CA GLU A 13 -19.61 18.26 -38.39
C GLU A 13 -18.37 17.87 -37.56
N LEU A 14 -18.46 17.93 -36.22
CA LEU A 14 -17.37 17.51 -35.34
C LEU A 14 -17.10 16.01 -35.44
N VAL A 15 -18.14 15.18 -35.47
CA VAL A 15 -17.99 13.73 -35.60
C VAL A 15 -17.40 13.38 -36.98
N GLU A 16 -17.82 14.04 -38.05
CA GLU A 16 -17.27 13.82 -39.39
C GLU A 16 -15.79 14.27 -39.49
N ASN A 17 -15.46 15.41 -38.90
CA ASN A 17 -14.08 15.87 -38.79
C ASN A 17 -13.24 14.88 -37.98
N PHE A 18 -13.76 14.37 -36.86
CA PHE A 18 -13.10 13.33 -36.07
C PHE A 18 -12.89 12.03 -36.85
N ARG A 19 -13.89 11.55 -37.60
CA ARG A 19 -13.75 10.37 -38.47
C ARG A 19 -12.67 10.57 -39.52
N THR A 20 -12.61 11.76 -40.11
CA THR A 20 -11.59 12.12 -41.11
C THR A 20 -10.20 12.13 -40.49
N LEU A 21 -10.04 12.73 -39.30
CA LEU A 21 -8.76 12.76 -38.58
C LEU A 21 -8.32 11.37 -38.08
N ASP A 22 -9.26 10.51 -37.69
CA ASP A 22 -8.99 9.14 -37.24
C ASP A 22 -8.54 8.21 -38.39
N GLN A 23 -9.02 8.45 -39.61
CA GLN A 23 -8.59 7.70 -40.80
C GLN A 23 -7.10 7.91 -41.12
N ASP A 24 -6.61 9.13 -40.95
CA ASP A 24 -5.21 9.51 -41.23
C ASP A 24 -4.29 9.37 -40.00
N ALA A 25 -4.84 9.03 -38.83
CA ALA A 25 -4.05 8.85 -37.63
C ALA A 25 -3.15 7.61 -37.74
N PRO A 26 -1.83 7.73 -37.47
CA PRO A 26 -0.97 6.56 -37.32
C PRO A 26 -1.53 5.65 -36.23
N ARG A 27 -1.96 4.44 -36.61
CA ARG A 27 -2.47 3.47 -35.63
C ARG A 27 -1.28 2.94 -34.83
N GLU A 28 -1.24 3.31 -33.55
CA GLU A 28 -0.34 2.63 -32.64
C GLU A 28 -0.74 1.14 -32.55
N PRO A 29 0.23 0.22 -32.39
CA PRO A 29 -0.07 -1.17 -32.12
C PRO A 29 -1.00 -1.26 -30.91
N SER A 30 -1.99 -2.14 -30.99
CA SER A 30 -2.84 -2.48 -29.86
C SER A 30 -1.98 -2.94 -28.67
N ALA A 31 -2.53 -2.85 -27.46
CA ALA A 31 -1.81 -3.29 -26.26
C ALA A 31 -1.28 -4.73 -26.40
N GLN A 32 -2.08 -5.61 -27.02
CA GLN A 32 -1.70 -7.00 -27.28
C GLN A 32 -0.58 -7.13 -28.33
N GLU A 33 -0.65 -6.39 -29.44
CA GLU A 33 0.40 -6.42 -30.47
C GLU A 33 1.72 -5.86 -29.94
N ARG A 34 1.66 -4.79 -29.15
CA ARG A 34 2.82 -4.19 -28.48
C ARG A 34 3.46 -5.17 -27.51
N GLU A 35 2.66 -5.88 -26.71
CA GLU A 35 3.14 -6.92 -25.82
C GLU A 35 3.82 -8.06 -26.57
N GLN A 36 3.21 -8.56 -27.65
CA GLN A 36 3.82 -9.60 -28.49
C GLN A 36 5.13 -9.13 -29.13
N GLN A 37 5.20 -7.88 -29.59
CA GLN A 37 6.42 -7.28 -30.11
C GLN A 37 7.50 -7.20 -29.03
N LEU A 38 7.16 -6.73 -27.82
CA LEU A 38 8.08 -6.67 -26.69
C LEU A 38 8.58 -8.05 -26.29
N ARG A 39 7.69 -9.06 -26.21
CA ARG A 39 8.07 -10.45 -25.94
C ARG A 39 9.06 -10.99 -26.99
N LYS A 40 8.83 -10.72 -28.28
CA LYS A 40 9.75 -11.11 -29.37
C LYS A 40 11.09 -10.37 -29.34
N LEU A 41 11.12 -9.13 -28.84
CA LEU A 41 12.34 -8.32 -28.75
C LEU A 41 13.18 -8.67 -27.52
N PHE A 42 12.53 -8.92 -26.38
CA PHE A 42 13.20 -9.01 -25.08
C PHE A 42 13.23 -10.42 -24.47
N ASN A 43 12.43 -11.38 -24.98
CA ASN A 43 12.29 -12.72 -24.37
C ASN A 43 12.69 -13.88 -25.29
N THR A 44 13.60 -13.65 -26.25
CA THR A 44 13.94 -14.61 -27.32
C THR A 44 15.31 -15.30 -27.15
N GLY A 45 16.04 -14.95 -26.09
CA GLY A 45 17.35 -15.54 -25.80
C GLY A 45 17.27 -16.87 -25.04
N PRO A 46 18.24 -17.80 -25.21
CA PRO A 46 18.34 -18.97 -24.36
C PRO A 46 18.57 -18.53 -22.90
N GLY A 47 17.58 -18.73 -22.05
CA GLY A 47 17.59 -18.32 -20.63
C GLY A 47 16.83 -17.04 -20.30
N ALA A 48 16.01 -16.52 -21.22
CA ALA A 48 15.12 -15.40 -20.91
C ALA A 48 14.03 -15.86 -19.91
N LEU A 49 14.14 -15.37 -18.68
CA LEU A 49 13.17 -15.59 -17.61
C LEU A 49 12.21 -14.39 -17.56
N PRO A 50 10.92 -14.60 -17.25
CA PRO A 50 9.97 -13.51 -17.02
C PRO A 50 10.56 -12.52 -16.00
N GLY A 51 10.52 -11.23 -16.33
CA GLY A 51 10.92 -10.18 -15.40
C GLY A 51 9.89 -10.01 -14.28
N PRO A 52 10.22 -9.30 -13.19
CA PRO A 52 9.31 -9.07 -12.06
C PRO A 52 7.97 -8.38 -12.38
N ARG A 53 7.79 -7.89 -13.61
CA ARG A 53 6.55 -7.26 -14.09
C ARG A 53 5.77 -8.13 -15.08
N ASP A 54 6.29 -9.30 -15.41
CA ASP A 54 5.66 -10.25 -16.34
C ASP A 54 4.79 -11.27 -15.60
N TYR A 55 4.34 -10.93 -14.39
CA TYR A 55 3.37 -11.71 -13.62
C TYR A 55 2.04 -11.72 -14.36
N GLN A 56 1.66 -12.88 -14.87
CA GLN A 56 0.28 -13.14 -15.24
C GLN A 56 -0.38 -13.88 -14.09
N PRO A 57 -1.52 -13.37 -13.57
CA PRO A 57 -2.31 -14.16 -12.65
C PRO A 57 -2.62 -15.49 -13.34
N GLN A 58 -2.36 -16.61 -12.65
CA GLN A 58 -2.94 -17.86 -13.09
C GLN A 58 -4.46 -17.66 -13.02
N ASP A 59 -5.14 -17.97 -14.13
CA ASP A 59 -6.59 -18.01 -14.12
C ASP A 59 -6.97 -19.24 -13.28
N ASP A 60 -7.03 -19.05 -11.96
CA ASP A 60 -7.35 -20.07 -10.94
C ASP A 60 -8.85 -20.50 -11.00
N GLN A 61 -9.45 -20.48 -12.20
CA GLN A 61 -10.84 -20.87 -12.43
C GLN A 61 -11.00 -22.38 -12.63
N GLU A 62 -9.92 -23.12 -12.91
CA GLU A 62 -10.02 -24.54 -13.30
C GLU A 62 -9.64 -25.55 -12.20
N ASP A 63 -8.87 -25.17 -11.19
CA ASP A 63 -8.65 -26.00 -10.00
C ASP A 63 -9.41 -25.40 -8.84
N GLY A 64 -10.17 -26.22 -8.09
CA GLY A 64 -11.00 -25.83 -6.95
C GLY A 64 -10.23 -25.29 -5.73
N GLY A 65 -9.29 -24.37 -5.97
CA GLY A 65 -8.63 -23.55 -4.98
C GLY A 65 -9.68 -22.71 -4.27
N GLU A 66 -9.78 -22.95 -2.97
CA GLU A 66 -10.59 -22.21 -2.03
C GLU A 66 -10.52 -20.69 -2.28
N GLN A 67 -11.64 -20.13 -2.76
CA GLN A 67 -11.85 -18.69 -2.90
C GLN A 67 -11.35 -18.03 -1.61
N PHE A 68 -10.42 -17.08 -1.72
CA PHE A 68 -9.91 -16.38 -0.54
C PHE A 68 -11.09 -15.71 0.18
N ILE A 69 -11.52 -16.32 1.28
CA ILE A 69 -12.47 -15.76 2.23
C ILE A 69 -11.60 -15.23 3.37
N PRO A 70 -11.45 -13.90 3.50
CA PRO A 70 -10.75 -13.34 4.65
C PRO A 70 -11.40 -13.85 5.93
N GLU A 71 -10.58 -14.30 6.87
CA GLU A 71 -11.06 -14.54 8.23
C GLU A 71 -11.65 -13.22 8.78
N GLU A 72 -12.73 -13.34 9.55
CA GLU A 72 -13.36 -12.16 10.14
C GLU A 72 -12.35 -11.48 11.08
N PRO A 73 -12.10 -10.17 10.93
CA PRO A 73 -11.02 -9.52 11.66
C PRO A 73 -11.30 -9.60 13.16
N PRO A 74 -10.25 -9.78 13.99
CA PRO A 74 -10.42 -9.81 15.43
C PRO A 74 -11.02 -8.50 15.92
N ALA A 75 -11.87 -8.59 16.94
CA ALA A 75 -12.58 -7.43 17.49
C ALA A 75 -11.61 -6.29 17.84
N LEU A 76 -12.01 -5.05 17.54
CA LEU A 76 -11.25 -3.85 17.89
C LEU A 76 -11.05 -3.80 19.41
N GLY A 77 -9.78 -3.69 19.84
CA GLY A 77 -9.41 -3.71 21.26
C GLY A 77 -8.95 -5.06 21.80
N SER A 78 -8.89 -6.10 20.98
CA SER A 78 -8.28 -7.41 21.31
C SER A 78 -6.74 -7.38 21.46
N GLY A 79 -6.11 -6.22 21.25
CA GLY A 79 -4.66 -6.05 21.36
C GLY A 79 -4.12 -6.30 22.77
N ASN A 80 -2.85 -6.72 22.85
CA ASN A 80 -2.20 -7.02 24.14
C ASN A 80 -2.11 -5.76 25.03
N PRO A 81 -2.71 -5.77 26.23
CA PRO A 81 -2.77 -4.58 27.09
C PRO A 81 -1.39 -4.11 27.55
N LEU A 82 -0.43 -5.02 27.72
CA LEU A 82 0.95 -4.65 28.09
C LEU A 82 1.66 -3.90 26.97
N VAL A 83 1.43 -4.28 25.71
CA VAL A 83 2.00 -3.58 24.55
C VAL A 83 1.40 -2.18 24.43
N ASN A 84 0.09 -2.05 24.67
CA ASN A 84 -0.57 -0.74 24.68
C ASN A 84 -0.05 0.17 25.79
N LEU A 85 0.16 -0.37 27.00
CA LEU A 85 0.78 0.36 28.11
C LEU A 85 2.22 0.76 27.80
N ALA A 86 2.99 -0.11 27.14
CA ALA A 86 4.36 0.19 26.75
C ALA A 86 4.43 1.33 25.73
N TRP A 87 3.56 1.34 24.72
CA TRP A 87 3.42 2.48 23.79
C TRP A 87 2.98 3.76 24.49
N THR A 88 2.02 3.64 25.41
CA THR A 88 1.54 4.78 26.20
C THR A 88 2.67 5.36 27.06
N ALA A 89 3.53 4.52 27.66
CA ALA A 89 4.67 4.98 28.43
C ALA A 89 5.78 5.54 27.54
N ALA A 90 6.08 4.89 26.41
CA ALA A 90 7.13 5.30 25.47
C ALA A 90 6.83 6.65 24.81
N VAL A 91 5.58 6.89 24.40
CA VAL A 91 5.14 8.17 23.80
C VAL A 91 4.71 9.18 24.89
N GLY A 92 3.99 8.70 25.90
CA GLY A 92 3.49 9.53 27.00
C GLY A 92 4.60 10.05 27.90
N GLY A 93 5.77 9.40 27.97
CA GLY A 93 6.94 9.91 28.67
C GLY A 93 7.45 11.24 28.09
N PRO A 94 7.90 11.28 26.82
CA PRO A 94 8.30 12.51 26.15
C PRO A 94 7.20 13.58 26.10
N VAL A 95 5.96 13.20 25.78
CA VAL A 95 4.83 14.13 25.75
C VAL A 95 4.53 14.67 27.16
N GLY A 96 4.53 13.81 28.17
CA GLY A 96 4.31 14.17 29.56
C GLY A 96 5.41 15.09 30.10
N LEU A 97 6.67 14.83 29.77
CA LEU A 97 7.78 15.73 30.09
C LEU A 97 7.59 17.11 29.46
N LEU A 98 7.22 17.16 28.17
CA LEU A 98 6.93 18.42 27.48
C LEU A 98 5.78 19.18 28.16
N LEU A 99 4.69 18.49 28.49
CA LEU A 99 3.56 19.08 29.20
C LEU A 99 3.93 19.55 30.60
N CYS A 100 4.78 18.82 31.34
CA CYS A 100 5.28 19.26 32.64
C CYS A 100 6.07 20.57 32.53
N VAL A 101 6.95 20.69 31.54
CA VAL A 101 7.75 21.92 31.34
C VAL A 101 6.87 23.12 30.98
N ILE A 102 5.83 22.91 30.17
CA ILE A 102 4.92 23.98 29.71
C ILE A 102 3.91 24.36 30.81
N LEU A 103 3.21 23.37 31.38
CA LEU A 103 2.05 23.59 32.25
C LEU A 103 2.37 23.49 33.75
N PHE A 104 3.42 22.77 34.14
CA PHE A 104 3.71 22.42 35.53
C PHE A 104 5.18 22.68 35.92
N ARG A 105 5.67 23.90 35.67
CA ARG A 105 7.08 24.27 35.93
C ARG A 105 7.53 24.02 37.37
N SER A 106 6.62 24.10 38.34
CA SER A 106 6.86 23.86 39.76
C SER A 106 6.71 22.39 40.18
N ALA A 107 6.56 21.46 39.22
CA ALA A 107 6.47 20.04 39.54
C ALA A 107 7.73 19.56 40.30
N PRO A 108 7.58 18.66 41.28
CA PRO A 108 8.72 18.08 41.98
C PRO A 108 9.64 17.26 41.06
N THR A 109 10.94 17.23 41.36
CA THR A 109 11.96 16.51 40.56
C THR A 109 11.62 15.04 40.32
N PHE A 110 11.00 14.36 41.29
CA PHE A 110 10.65 12.94 41.15
C PHE A 110 9.64 12.67 40.02
N VAL A 111 8.80 13.65 39.66
CA VAL A 111 7.83 13.51 38.57
C VAL A 111 8.56 13.39 37.23
N TYR A 112 9.55 14.25 36.99
CA TYR A 112 10.37 14.20 35.78
C TYR A 112 11.17 12.89 35.69
N ILE A 113 11.77 12.46 36.81
CA ILE A 113 12.51 11.21 36.87
C ILE A 113 11.57 10.02 36.61
N GLY A 114 10.37 10.02 37.20
CA GLY A 114 9.37 8.97 36.99
C GLY A 114 8.93 8.86 35.53
N LEU A 115 8.64 9.99 34.87
CA LEU A 115 8.30 10.05 33.45
C LEU A 115 9.44 9.53 32.56
N ALA A 116 10.69 9.91 32.87
CA ALA A 116 11.86 9.44 32.13
C ALA A 116 12.04 7.92 32.28
N ILE A 117 11.92 7.38 33.50
CA ILE A 117 12.01 5.94 33.75
C ILE A 117 10.88 5.19 33.03
N ALA A 118 9.64 5.69 33.09
CA ALA A 118 8.51 5.09 32.40
C ALA A 118 8.73 5.03 30.88
N ALA A 119 9.24 6.10 30.28
CA ALA A 119 9.59 6.15 28.85
C ALA A 119 10.62 5.07 28.48
N VAL A 120 11.70 4.96 29.28
CA VAL A 120 12.78 4.00 29.04
C VAL A 120 12.27 2.58 29.20
N LEU A 121 11.50 2.27 30.26
CA LEU A 121 10.94 0.94 30.48
C LEU A 121 9.95 0.54 29.39
N GLY A 122 9.06 1.45 28.98
CA GLY A 122 8.13 1.20 27.87
C GLY A 122 8.85 0.92 26.55
N THR A 123 9.86 1.74 26.24
CA THR A 123 10.69 1.55 25.03
C THR A 123 11.47 0.24 25.07
N ALA A 124 12.12 -0.07 26.19
CA ALA A 124 12.84 -1.32 26.36
C ALA A 124 11.90 -2.54 26.24
N TYR A 125 10.70 -2.47 26.82
CA TYR A 125 9.70 -3.53 26.69
C TYR A 125 9.29 -3.76 25.22
N LEU A 126 9.05 -2.68 24.46
CA LEU A 126 8.72 -2.79 23.03
C LEU A 126 9.85 -3.44 22.23
N LEU A 127 11.10 -3.05 22.48
CA LEU A 127 12.26 -3.64 21.83
C LEU A 127 12.39 -5.13 22.13
N LEU A 128 12.20 -5.54 23.39
CA LEU A 128 12.20 -6.94 23.80
C LEU A 128 11.02 -7.75 23.21
N ARG A 129 9.96 -7.07 22.78
CA ARG A 129 8.77 -7.70 22.20
C ARG A 129 8.84 -7.84 20.68
N LEU A 130 9.84 -7.26 20.03
CA LEU A 130 10.00 -7.40 18.59
C LEU A 130 10.16 -8.89 18.24
N PRO A 131 9.39 -9.40 17.27
CA PRO A 131 9.54 -10.77 16.81
C PRO A 131 10.90 -10.94 16.14
N THR A 132 11.68 -11.89 16.62
CA THR A 132 13.01 -12.22 16.08
C THR A 132 12.92 -13.21 14.91
N GLU A 133 11.78 -13.90 14.78
CA GLU A 133 11.53 -14.81 13.67
C GLU A 133 11.12 -14.02 12.43
N ARG A 134 11.91 -14.20 11.37
CA ARG A 134 11.62 -13.75 10.01
C ARG A 134 11.22 -15.00 9.22
N ASP A 135 10.14 -14.95 8.46
CA ASP A 135 9.74 -16.06 7.60
C ASP A 135 10.84 -16.28 6.53
N PRO A 136 11.50 -17.45 6.50
CA PRO A 136 12.60 -17.72 5.57
C PRO A 136 12.18 -17.74 4.10
N GLY A 137 10.87 -17.73 3.80
CA GLY A 137 10.33 -17.63 2.44
C GLY A 137 9.72 -16.27 2.09
N ASP A 138 9.75 -15.29 2.99
CA ASP A 138 9.16 -13.96 2.78
C ASP A 138 10.24 -12.87 2.73
N ASP A 139 10.95 -12.84 1.61
CA ASP A 139 11.94 -11.78 1.32
C ASP A 139 11.30 -10.47 0.82
N GLY A 140 9.96 -10.35 0.87
CA GLY A 140 9.23 -9.18 0.42
C GLY A 140 9.18 -9.01 -1.11
N ALA A 141 9.77 -9.94 -1.86
CA ALA A 141 9.73 -10.01 -3.31
C ALA A 141 9.40 -11.45 -3.74
N ARG A 142 8.23 -11.65 -4.35
CA ARG A 142 7.90 -12.86 -5.12
C ARG A 142 7.75 -12.39 -6.57
N VAL A 143 8.57 -12.97 -7.46
CA VAL A 143 8.56 -12.73 -8.92
C VAL A 143 7.58 -13.65 -9.62
#